data_AF-A0A1I0CE04-F1
#
_entry.id   AF-A0A1I0CE04-F1
#
_cell.length_a   1.000
_cell.length_b   1.000
_cell.length_c   1.000
_cell.angle_alpha   90.00
_cell.angle_beta   90.00
_cell.angle_gamma   90.00
#
_symmetry.space_group_name_H-M   'P 1'
#
loop_
_entity.id
_entity.type
_entity.pdbx_description
1 polymer ?
#
loop_
_entity_poly.entity_id
_entity_poly.type
_entity_poly.pdbx_seq_one_letter_code
_entity_poly.pdbx_strand_id
1 'polypeptide(L)' 'MKISVNYKSGQRQTFIVPKTMLATDFRNLAEEIGGKIENIEFSLEDQHISLRNTELQESLHLTE' A
#
# COMPACT_ATOMS: atom_id res chain seq x y z
N MET A 1 11.78 -5.45 1.13
CA MET A 1 10.36 -5.47 1.54
C MET A 1 9.58 -6.14 0.44
N LYS A 2 8.64 -7.02 0.78
CA LYS A 2 7.81 -7.72 -0.20
C LYS A 2 6.46 -7.02 -0.30
N ILE A 3 6.11 -6.59 -1.50
CA ILE A 3 4.84 -5.91 -1.78
C ILE A 3 4.11 -6.70 -2.85
N SER A 4 2.83 -6.96 -2.66
CA SER A 4 1.97 -7.52 -3.69
C SER A 4 1.05 -6.44 -4.24
N VAL A 5 0.86 -6.43 -5.54
CA VAL A 5 0.04 -5.45 -6.27
C VAL A 5 -1.03 -6.22 -7.01
N ASN A 6 -2.28 -5.82 -6.81
CA ASN A 6 -3.42 -6.30 -7.60
C ASN A 6 -3.75 -5.22 -8.62
N TYR A 7 -3.66 -5.56 -9.91
CA TYR A 7 -3.99 -4.66 -11.00
C TYR A 7 -5.46 -4.76 -11.37
N LYS A 8 -6.00 -3.70 -11.96
CA LYS A 8 -7.38 -3.68 -12.48
C LYS A 8 -7.62 -4.69 -13.61
N SER A 9 -6.56 -5.22 -14.21
CA SER A 9 -6.63 -6.33 -15.17
C SER A 9 -6.99 -7.68 -14.51
N GLY A 10 -6.97 -7.76 -13.18
CA GLY A 10 -7.10 -9.00 -12.42
C GLY A 10 -5.77 -9.74 -12.20
N GLN A 11 -4.66 -9.23 -12.76
CA GLN A 11 -3.34 -9.79 -12.52
C GLN A 11 -2.82 -9.39 -11.14
N ARG A 12 -2.22 -10.36 -10.43
CA ARG A 12 -1.48 -10.12 -9.19
C ARG A 12 0.02 -10.29 -9.41
N GLN A 13 0.80 -9.30 -9.01
CA GLN A 13 2.26 -9.33 -9.12
C GLN A 13 2.90 -9.00 -7.77
N THR A 14 3.94 -9.75 -7.41
CA THR A 14 4.74 -9.47 -6.22
C THR A 14 6.08 -8.87 -6.60
N PHE A 15 6.46 -7.82 -5.88
CA PHE A 15 7.71 -7.09 -6.04
C PHE A 15 8.59 -7.20 -4.79
N ILE A 16 9.90 -7.31 -5.01
CA ILE A 16 10.91 -7.17 -3.96
C ILE A 16 11.53 -5.79 -4.13
N VAL A 17 11.27 -4.90 -3.18
CA VAL A 17 11.73 -3.51 -3.25
C VAL A 17 12.71 -3.19 -2.12
N PRO A 18 13.68 -2.28 -2.36
CA PRO A 18 14.53 -1.77 -1.31
C PRO A 18 13.72 -0.90 -0.33
N LYS A 19 14.11 -0.91 0.95
CA LYS A 19 13.41 -0.14 2.01
C LYS A 19 13.51 1.37 1.82
N THR A 20 14.46 1.84 1.01
CA THR A 20 14.67 3.25 0.68
C THR A 20 13.76 3.76 -0.44
N MET A 21 13.03 2.87 -1.12
CA MET A 21 12.14 3.25 -2.21
C MET A 21 10.91 3.98 -1.68
N LEU A 22 10.59 5.13 -2.29
CA LEU A 22 9.37 5.87 -1.96
C LEU A 22 8.14 5.14 -2.50
N ALA A 23 7.04 5.22 -1.75
CA ALA A 23 5.78 4.58 -2.14
C ALA A 23 5.23 5.15 -3.48
N THR A 24 5.44 6.44 -3.73
CA THR A 24 5.08 7.10 -4.99
C THR A 24 5.87 6.54 -6.17
N ASP A 25 7.18 6.37 -6.01
CA ASP A 25 8.05 5.84 -7.06
C ASP A 25 7.71 4.38 -7.35
N PHE A 26 7.47 3.61 -6.30
CA PHE A 26 7.00 2.22 -6.44
C PHE A 26 5.69 2.15 -7.21
N ARG A 27 4.72 3.02 -6.87
CA ARG A 27 3.42 3.04 -7.53
C ARG A 27 3.57 3.33 -9.02
N ASN A 28 4.36 4.35 -9.39
CA ASN A 28 4.60 4.70 -10.78
C ASN A 28 5.26 3.54 -11.54
N LEU A 29 6.26 2.89 -10.95
CA LEU A 29 6.93 1.73 -11.53
C LEU A 29 5.99 0.54 -11.73
N ALA A 30 5.16 0.23 -10.72
CA ALA A 30 4.20 -0.85 -10.82
C ALA A 30 3.12 -0.54 -11.87
N GLU A 31 2.65 0.71 -11.96
CA GLU A 31 1.71 1.13 -13.02
C GLU A 31 2.32 1.07 -14.43
N GLU A 32 3.61 1.37 -14.58
CA GLU A 32 4.33 1.22 -15.86
C GLU A 32 4.45 -0.25 -16.30
N ILE A 33 4.67 -1.17 -15.36
CA ILE A 33 4.88 -2.60 -15.65
C ILE A 33 3.56 -3.32 -15.91
N GLY A 34 2.55 -3.12 -15.06
CA GLY A 34 1.32 -3.92 -15.05
C GLY A 34 0.04 -3.15 -15.34
N GLY A 35 0.13 -1.83 -15.56
CA GLY A 35 -1.02 -0.97 -15.77
C GLY A 35 -1.67 -0.50 -14.47
N LYS A 36 -2.92 -0.02 -14.55
CA LYS A 36 -3.59 0.62 -13.41
C LYS A 36 -3.71 -0.31 -12.20
N ILE A 37 -3.25 0.17 -11.06
CA ILE A 37 -3.33 -0.54 -9.79
C ILE A 37 -4.76 -0.44 -9.23
N GLU A 38 -5.25 -1.54 -8.70
CA GLU A 38 -6.47 -1.59 -7.91
C GLU A 38 -6.15 -1.43 -6.43
N ASN A 39 -5.25 -2.26 -5.90
CA ASN A 39 -4.82 -2.21 -4.51
C ASN A 39 -3.37 -2.73 -4.33
N ILE A 40 -2.77 -2.40 -3.18
CA ILE A 40 -1.40 -2.77 -2.82
C ILE A 40 -1.44 -3.44 -1.43
N GLU A 41 -0.88 -4.64 -1.34
CA GLU A 41 -0.74 -5.42 -0.11
C GLU A 41 0.71 -5.42 0.35
N PHE A 42 0.96 -4.95 1.57
CA PHE A 42 2.29 -4.95 2.17
C PHE A 42 2.42 -6.18 3.07
N SER A 43 3.36 -7.07 2.76
CA SER A 43 3.72 -8.16 3.67
C SER A 43 4.66 -7.59 4.72
N LEU A 44 4.11 -7.11 5.83
CA LEU A 44 4.88 -6.82 7.04
C LEU A 44 5.27 -8.17 7.65
N GLU A 45 6.56 -8.46 7.75
CA GLU A 45 7.06 -9.58 8.54
C GLU A 45 6.75 -9.28 10.02
N ASP A 46 5.67 -9.90 10.51
CA ASP A 46 5.24 -10.09 11.91
C ASP A 46 5.59 -8.97 12.91
N GLN A 47 5.36 -7.73 12.52
CA GLN A 47 5.12 -6.67 13.48
C GLN A 47 3.62 -6.42 13.44
N HIS A 48 2.95 -6.90 14.48
CA HIS A 48 1.51 -6.85 14.73
C HIS A 48 1.00 -5.39 14.77
N ILE A 49 1.05 -4.68 13.64
CA ILE A 49 0.43 -3.38 13.46
C ILE A 49 -0.85 -3.63 12.68
N SER A 50 -1.93 -3.75 13.45
CA SER A 50 -3.30 -3.70 12.94
C SER A 50 -3.54 -2.28 12.39
N LEU A 51 -3.09 -2.02 11.16
CA LEU A 51 -3.52 -0.86 10.38
C LEU A 51 -4.91 -1.19 9.82
N ARG A 52 -5.90 -1.11 10.71
CA ARG A 52 -7.30 -1.11 10.32
C ARG A 52 -7.53 0.23 9.63
N ASN A 53 -7.65 0.20 8.31
CA ASN A 53 -8.17 1.34 7.56
C ASN A 53 -9.53 1.69 8.15
N THR A 54 -9.60 2.80 8.87
CA THR A 54 -10.85 3.43 9.24
C THR A 54 -10.61 4.93 9.14
N GLU A 55 -10.97 5.42 7.95
CA GLU A 55 -11.54 6.73 7.65
C GLU A 55 -11.15 7.90 8.57
N LEU A 56 -10.61 8.93 7.93
CA LEU A 56 -10.45 10.29 8.45
C LEU A 56 -11.80 10.82 8.97
N GLN A 57 -12.15 10.55 10.23
CA GLN A 57 -13.15 11.31 10.95
C GLN A 57 -12.45 12.41 11.75
N GLU A 58 -12.34 13.54 11.06
CA GLU A 58 -12.14 14.84 11.67
C GLU A 58 -13.27 15.09 12.68
N SER A 59 -12.96 15.03 13.97
CA SER A 59 -13.78 15.59 15.04
C SER A 59 -12.86 15.93 16.21
N LEU A 60 -12.14 17.04 16.07
CA LEU A 60 -11.66 17.81 17.21
C LEU A 60 -12.90 18.29 17.97
N HIS A 61 -13.15 17.79 19.18
CA HIS A 61 -13.81 18.62 20.18
C HIS A 61 -13.29 18.30 21.59
N LEU A 62 -12.83 19.40 22.17
CA LEU A 62 -12.16 19.62 23.43
C LEU A 62 -13.19 19.70 24.57
N THR A 63 -12.73 19.44 25.80
CA THR A 63 -13.27 19.94 27.11
C THR A 63 -14.60 19.32 27.60
N GLU A 64 -14.85 19.05 28.89
CA GLU A 64 -14.21 19.36 30.20
C GLU A 64 -14.29 18.15 31.15
#